data_AF-A0A8C7YG17-F1
#
_entry.id   AF-A0A8C7YG17-F1
#
_cell.length_a   1.000
_cell.length_b   1.000
_cell.length_c   1.000
_cell.angle_alpha   90.00
_cell.angle_beta   90.00
_cell.angle_gamma   90.00
#
_symmetry.space_group_name_H-M   'P 1'
#
loop_
_entity.id
_entity.type
_entity.pdbx_description
1 polymer ?
#
loop_
_entity_poly.entity_id
_entity_poly.type
_entity_poly.pdbx_seq_one_letter_code
_entity_poly.pdbx_strand_id
1 'polypeptide(L)'
;MGDQILSRIYPPRTCKNRYVRVPDGHFWLEGDHHGHSLDSNSFGPVSVGLLHGRASHIIWPPNRWQRISPSLPPHRGPLETEEEEDG
;
A
#
# COMPACT_ATOMS: atom_id res chain seq x y z
N MET A 1 18.31 -6.64 -7.09
CA MET A 1 18.14 -7.46 -5.87
C MET A 1 17.27 -6.64 -4.92
N GLY A 2 15.97 -6.59 -5.19
CA GLY A 2 15.01 -5.74 -4.50
C GLY A 2 13.62 -6.06 -5.04
N ASP A 3 12.75 -6.53 -4.14
CA ASP A 3 11.43 -7.08 -4.47
C ASP A 3 10.51 -5.98 -5.02
N GLN A 4 9.95 -6.21 -6.20
CA GLN A 4 9.03 -5.27 -6.86
C GLN A 4 7.61 -5.48 -6.33
N ILE A 5 7.07 -4.51 -5.61
CA ILE A 5 5.68 -4.57 -5.11
C ILE A 5 4.78 -3.74 -6.03
N LEU A 6 3.96 -4.42 -6.82
CA LEU A 6 2.85 -3.80 -7.56
C LEU A 6 1.65 -3.69 -6.62
N SER A 7 1.28 -2.47 -6.22
CA SER A 7 0.05 -2.22 -5.45
C SER A 7 -1.14 -2.08 -6.38
N ARG A 8 -2.26 -2.77 -6.06
CA ARG A 8 -3.52 -2.64 -6.80
C ARG A 8 -4.25 -1.38 -6.36
N ILE A 9 -4.29 -0.40 -7.25
CA ILE A 9 -4.91 0.91 -7.02
C ILE A 9 -6.41 0.84 -7.32
N TYR A 10 -7.24 1.51 -6.51
CA TYR A 10 -8.56 1.93 -6.97
C TYR A 10 -8.35 3.03 -8.01
N PRO A 11 -8.63 2.79 -9.30
CA PRO A 11 -8.23 3.72 -10.34
C PRO A 11 -8.77 5.13 -10.01
N PRO A 12 -7.92 6.17 -10.06
CA PRO A 12 -8.41 7.53 -10.28
C PRO A 12 -9.42 7.46 -11.42
N ARG A 13 -10.49 8.26 -11.37
CA ARG A 13 -11.57 8.25 -12.39
C ARG A 13 -11.06 8.38 -13.86
N THR A 14 -9.78 8.67 -14.06
CA THR A 14 -9.10 8.92 -15.33
C THR A 14 -7.99 7.93 -15.70
N CYS A 15 -7.54 7.03 -14.82
CA CYS A 15 -6.35 6.19 -15.07
C CYS A 15 -6.73 4.72 -15.34
N LYS A 16 -6.37 4.22 -16.54
CA LYS A 16 -6.65 2.85 -16.99
C LYS A 16 -5.73 1.77 -16.38
N ASN A 17 -4.66 2.19 -15.70
CA ASN A 17 -3.65 1.26 -15.19
C ASN A 17 -3.98 0.83 -13.76
N ARG A 18 -4.11 -0.49 -13.54
CA ARG A 18 -4.58 -1.09 -12.28
C ARG A 18 -3.46 -1.23 -11.24
N TYR A 19 -2.22 -1.04 -11.65
CA TYR A 19 -1.03 -1.27 -10.84
C TYR A 19 -0.07 -0.09 -10.93
N VAL A 20 0.64 0.18 -9.84
CA VAL A 20 1.75 1.14 -9.78
C VAL A 20 2.98 0.46 -9.21
N ARG A 21 4.13 0.78 -9.80
CA ARG A 21 5.44 0.41 -9.30
C ARG A 21 5.87 1.38 -8.22
N VAL A 22 6.09 0.89 -7.02
CA VAL A 22 6.61 1.68 -5.90
C VAL A 22 8.14 1.71 -6.00
N PRO A 23 8.78 2.89 -6.04
CA PRO A 23 10.24 2.98 -6.04
C PRO A 23 10.85 2.42 -4.75
N ASP A 24 12.10 1.97 -4.83
CA ASP A 24 12.84 1.56 -3.64
C ASP A 24 12.88 2.68 -2.60
N GLY A 25 12.78 2.31 -1.32
CA GLY A 25 12.76 3.26 -0.22
C GLY A 25 11.47 4.10 -0.15
N HIS A 26 10.38 3.67 -0.80
CA HIS A 26 9.06 4.30 -0.71
C HIS A 26 7.97 3.32 -0.29
N PHE A 27 6.88 3.87 0.23
CA PHE A 27 5.66 3.16 0.56
C PHE A 27 4.50 3.66 -0.31
N TRP A 28 3.58 2.74 -0.61
CA TRP A 28 2.24 3.07 -1.07
C TRP A 28 1.28 3.02 0.13
N LEU A 29 0.62 4.13 0.44
CA LEU A 29 -0.29 4.24 1.57
C LEU A 29 -1.72 4.43 1.06
N GLU A 30 -2.66 3.67 1.61
CA GLU A 30 -4.10 3.78 1.32
C GLU A 30 -4.87 3.96 2.62
N GLY A 31 -5.88 4.84 2.59
CA GLY A 31 -6.83 4.95 3.68
C GLY A 31 -7.80 3.77 3.72
N ASP A 32 -8.35 3.50 4.90
CA ASP A 32 -9.45 2.53 5.08
C ASP A 32 -10.81 3.09 4.62
N HIS A 33 -10.99 4.41 4.61
CA HIS A 33 -12.20 5.07 4.10
C HIS A 33 -12.08 5.43 2.61
N HIS A 34 -12.60 4.54 1.77
CA HIS A 34 -12.49 4.66 0.32
C HIS A 34 -13.28 5.88 -0.19
N GLY A 35 -12.62 6.80 -0.91
CA GLY A 35 -13.26 7.96 -1.55
C GLY A 35 -13.28 9.26 -0.73
N HIS A 36 -12.84 9.24 0.53
CA HIS A 36 -12.66 10.44 1.36
C HIS A 36 -11.25 10.55 1.96
N SER A 37 -10.35 9.60 1.67
CA SER A 37 -8.95 9.64 2.08
C SER A 37 -8.11 10.48 1.09
N LEU A 38 -7.23 11.31 1.64
CA LEU A 38 -6.08 11.85 0.91
C LEU A 38 -4.93 10.87 1.12
N ASP A 39 -4.63 10.06 0.11
CA ASP A 39 -3.65 8.98 0.18
C ASP A 39 -2.76 8.90 -1.08
N SER A 40 -1.96 7.84 -1.22
CA SER A 40 -1.02 7.72 -2.34
C SER A 40 -1.68 7.72 -3.71
N ASN A 41 -2.99 7.45 -3.81
CA ASN A 41 -3.72 7.62 -5.06
C ASN A 41 -3.77 9.09 -5.53
N SER A 42 -3.58 10.04 -4.62
CA SER A 42 -3.58 11.48 -4.91
C SER A 42 -2.17 12.08 -5.02
N PHE A 43 -1.26 11.73 -4.11
CA PHE A 43 0.08 12.34 -4.04
C PHE A 43 1.23 11.41 -4.45
N GLY A 44 0.95 10.13 -4.73
CA GLY A 44 1.96 9.14 -5.10
C GLY A 44 2.68 8.46 -3.93
N PRO A 45 3.81 7.78 -4.20
CA PRO A 45 4.59 7.07 -3.18
C PRO A 45 5.21 8.02 -2.12
N VAL A 46 5.37 7.53 -0.90
CA VAL A 46 5.93 8.29 0.24
C VAL A 46 7.27 7.72 0.65
N SER A 47 8.29 8.57 0.82
CA SER A 47 9.62 8.12 1.27
C SER A 47 9.56 7.46 2.66
N VAL A 48 10.31 6.37 2.84
CA VAL A 48 10.51 5.69 4.13
C VAL A 48 11.06 6.65 5.19
N GLY A 49 11.83 7.68 4.79
CA GLY A 49 12.37 8.68 5.72
C GLY A 49 11.31 9.53 6.45
N LEU A 50 10.07 9.53 5.97
CA LEU A 50 8.94 10.22 6.60
C LEU A 50 8.18 9.34 7.62
N LEU A 51 8.57 8.08 7.80
CA LEU A 51 7.90 7.15 8.70
C LEU A 51 8.33 7.38 10.16
N HIS A 52 7.41 7.87 10.99
CA HIS A 52 7.66 8.03 12.44
C HIS A 52 7.31 6.80 13.29
N GLY A 53 6.37 5.96 12.85
CA GLY A 53 5.94 4.82 13.63
C GLY A 53 4.85 3.98 12.98
N ARG A 54 4.56 2.82 13.57
CA ARG A 54 3.54 1.87 13.13
C ARG A 54 2.50 1.66 14.22
N ALA A 55 1.23 1.82 13.90
CA ALA A 55 0.12 1.44 14.78
C ALA A 55 0.16 -0.08 15.06
N SER A 56 0.23 -0.45 16.33
CA SER A 56 0.40 -1.85 16.75
C SER A 56 -0.74 -2.37 17.62
N HIS A 57 -1.41 -1.50 18.37
CA HIS A 57 -2.47 -1.89 19.30
C HIS A 57 -3.61 -0.89 19.23
N ILE A 58 -4.82 -1.40 19.40
CA ILE A 58 -6.00 -0.59 19.69
C ILE A 58 -6.12 -0.52 21.21
N ILE A 59 -6.03 0.69 21.76
CA ILE A 59 -6.10 0.92 23.22
C ILE A 59 -7.43 1.54 23.66
N TRP A 60 -8.33 1.85 22.73
CA TRP A 60 -9.66 2.37 23.02
C TRP A 60 -10.64 2.11 21.86
N PRO A 61 -11.94 1.91 22.12
CA PRO A 61 -12.56 1.64 23.43
C PRO A 61 -12.06 0.34 24.10
N PRO A 62 -12.23 0.16 25.43
CA PRO A 62 -11.63 -0.98 26.15
C PRO A 62 -12.06 -2.35 25.64
N ASN A 63 -13.31 -2.46 25.17
CA ASN A 63 -13.83 -3.66 24.51
C ASN A 63 -13.16 -4.01 23.18
N ARG A 64 -12.30 -3.12 22.65
CA ARG A 64 -11.51 -3.33 21.43
C ARG A 64 -10.02 -3.47 21.72
N TRP A 65 -9.60 -3.64 22.97
CA TRP A 65 -8.19 -3.89 23.29
C TRP A 65 -7.66 -5.11 22.54
N GLN A 66 -6.79 -4.87 21.57
CA GLN A 66 -6.18 -5.93 20.78
C GLN A 66 -4.91 -5.45 20.09
N ARG A 67 -4.03 -6.40 19.79
CA ARG A 67 -2.91 -6.21 18.87
C ARG A 67 -3.43 -6.25 17.43
N ILE A 68 -2.95 -5.31 16.61
CA ILE A 68 -3.22 -5.30 15.17
C ILE A 68 -2.25 -6.27 14.51
N SER A 69 -2.80 -7.31 13.88
CA SER A 69 -2.04 -8.22 13.03
C SER A 69 -2.10 -7.71 11.59
N PRO A 70 -0.96 -7.54 10.90
CA PRO A 70 -0.98 -7.22 9.48
C PRO A 70 -1.57 -8.39 8.71
N SER A 71 -2.62 -8.14 7.94
CA SER A 71 -3.18 -9.12 7.00
C SER A 71 -3.32 -8.44 5.65
N LEU A 72 -2.69 -9.02 4.62
CA LEU A 72 -2.97 -8.63 3.26
C LEU A 72 -4.24 -9.36 2.80
N PRO A 73 -5.23 -8.67 2.22
CA PRO A 73 -6.32 -9.34 1.52
C PRO A 73 -5.74 -10.26 0.43
N PRO A 74 -6.35 -11.42 0.13
CA PRO A 74 -5.81 -12.42 -0.81
C PRO A 74 -5.48 -11.86 -2.20
N HIS A 75 -6.14 -10.78 -2.61
CA HIS A 75 -5.99 -10.16 -3.93
C HIS A 75 -5.14 -8.88 -3.94
N ARG A 76 -4.35 -8.64 -2.89
CA ARG A 76 -3.47 -7.45 -2.78
C ARG A 76 -1.98 -7.80 -2.60
N GLY A 77 -1.59 -9.03 -2.93
CA GLY A 77 -0.17 -9.43 -2.90
C GLY A 77 0.65 -8.70 -3.97
N PRO A 78 1.99 -8.60 -3.79
CA PRO A 78 2.90 -8.20 -4.86
C PRO A 78 2.64 -9.06 -6.10
N LEU A 79 2.57 -8.43 -7.28
CA LEU A 79 2.65 -9.19 -8.52
C LEU A 79 4.12 -9.51 -8.77
N GLU A 80 4.42 -10.80 -8.92
CA GLU A 80 5.70 -11.23 -9.45
C GLU A 80 5.80 -10.71 -10.89
N THR A 81 6.78 -9.85 -11.15
CA THR A 81 7.14 -9.50 -12.52
C THR A 81 7.88 -10.71 -13.09
N GLU A 82 7.21 -11.49 -13.94
CA GLU A 82 7.92 -12.33 -14.90
C GLU A 82 8.80 -11.40 -15.73
N GLU A 83 10.13 -11.57 -15.63
CA GLU A 83 11.06 -10.84 -16.46
C GLU A 83 10.75 -11.26 -17.91
N GLU A 84 10.23 -10.34 -18.73
CA GLU A 84 10.25 -10.53 -20.18
C GLU A 84 11.73 -10.57 -20.59
N GLU A 85 12.28 -11.78 -20.72
CA GLU A 85 13.51 -12.06 -21.45
C GLU A 85 13.27 -11.76 -22.94
N ASP A 86 13.36 -10.49 -23.31
CA ASP A 86 13.56 -10.10 -24.71
C ASP A 86 15.07 -9.98 -24.97
N GLY A 87 15.59 -10.95 -25.73
CA GLY A 87 17.01 -11.12 -26.08
C GLY A 87 17.53 -10.26 -27.23
#